data_AF-A0A842Y8H0-F1
#
_entry.id   AF-A0A842Y8H0-F1
#
_cell.length_a   1.000
_cell.length_b   1.000
_cell.length_c   1.000
_cell.angle_alpha   90.00
_cell.angle_beta   90.00
_cell.angle_gamma   90.00
#
_symmetry.space_group_name_H-M   'P 1'
#
loop_
_entity.id
_entity.type
_entity.pdbx_description
1 polymer ?
#
loop_
_entity_poly.entity_id
_entity_poly.type
_entity_poly.pdbx_seq_one_letter_code
_entity_poly.pdbx_strand_id
1 'polypeptide(L)'
;MTRFDHKEVQAQLYYGYSEGRDLRDLVAVVGSEALTERDQKYLKFADRFENEFINQGEFEDRSFDQTLNIGWDLLSDFPERELKRCDPETISWAKSQKFYKST
;
A
#
# COMPACT_ATOMS: atom_id res chain seq x y z
N MET A 1 4.02 -1.96 19.59
CA MET A 1 2.92 -1.44 18.76
C MET A 1 2.79 0.05 19.07
N THR A 2 2.80 0.92 18.05
CA THR A 2 2.96 2.38 18.24
C THR A 2 1.66 3.16 18.08
N ARG A 3 0.92 2.95 16.99
CA ARG A 3 -0.39 3.55 16.68
C ARG A 3 -1.44 2.46 16.48
N PHE A 4 -2.72 2.82 16.63
CA PHE A 4 -3.87 1.90 16.55
C PHE A 4 -3.86 1.00 15.30
N ASP A 5 -3.54 1.57 14.15
CA ASP A 5 -3.56 0.95 12.82
C ASP A 5 -2.31 0.14 12.45
N HIS A 6 -1.25 0.18 13.27
CA HIS A 6 0.09 -0.26 12.86
C HIS A 6 0.10 -1.70 12.31
N LYS A 7 -0.50 -2.65 13.02
CA LYS A 7 -0.49 -4.08 12.62
C LYS A 7 -1.19 -4.31 11.28
N GLU A 8 -2.31 -3.66 11.07
CA GLU A 8 -3.13 -3.84 9.89
C GLU A 8 -2.51 -3.15 8.68
N VAL A 9 -1.99 -1.93 8.85
CA VAL A 9 -1.22 -1.23 7.80
C VAL A 9 -0.02 -2.08 7.40
N GLN A 10 0.75 -2.62 8.34
CA GLN A 10 1.86 -3.52 8.05
C GLN A 10 1.41 -4.74 7.25
N ALA A 11 0.34 -5.42 7.68
CA ALA A 11 -0.18 -6.61 7.02
C ALA A 11 -0.70 -6.30 5.60
N GLN A 12 -1.38 -5.17 5.42
CA GLN A 12 -1.92 -4.74 4.14
C GLN A 12 -0.81 -4.31 3.16
N LEU A 13 0.21 -3.58 3.63
CA LEU A 13 1.37 -3.21 2.80
C LEU A 13 2.12 -4.46 2.32
N TYR A 14 2.34 -5.42 3.22
CA TYR A 14 2.97 -6.69 2.86
C TYR A 14 2.15 -7.46 1.82
N TYR A 15 0.84 -7.55 2.02
CA TYR A 15 -0.07 -8.18 1.06
C TYR A 15 -0.01 -7.50 -0.31
N GLY A 16 -0.15 -6.17 -0.36
CA GLY A 16 -0.10 -5.43 -1.62
C GLY A 16 1.23 -5.56 -2.36
N TYR A 17 2.34 -5.59 -1.62
CA TYR A 17 3.66 -5.75 -2.22
C TYR A 17 3.85 -7.17 -2.79
N SER A 18 3.40 -8.20 -2.07
CA SER A 18 3.45 -9.59 -2.56
C SER A 18 2.67 -9.75 -3.88
N GLU A 19 1.44 -9.23 -3.94
CA GLU A 19 0.62 -9.31 -5.16
C GLU A 19 1.29 -8.56 -6.33
N GLY A 20 1.85 -7.38 -6.08
CA GLY A 20 2.56 -6.62 -7.11
C GLY A 20 3.83 -7.32 -7.60
N ARG A 21 4.55 -8.03 -6.72
CA ARG A 21 5.71 -8.86 -7.09
C ARG A 21 5.29 -10.03 -7.98
N ASP A 22 4.26 -10.76 -7.61
CA ASP A 22 3.74 -11.89 -8.40
C ASP A 22 3.27 -11.42 -9.79
N LEU A 23 2.64 -10.24 -9.86
CA LEU A 23 2.22 -9.63 -11.12
C LEU A 23 3.39 -9.20 -12.01
N ARG A 24 4.52 -8.73 -11.45
CA ARG A 24 5.71 -8.41 -12.25
C ARG A 24 6.26 -9.66 -12.92
N ASP A 25 6.31 -10.78 -12.20
CA ASP A 25 6.76 -12.06 -12.73
C ASP A 25 5.81 -12.54 -13.84
N LEU A 26 4.49 -12.39 -13.66
CA LEU A 26 3.51 -12.67 -14.70
C LEU A 26 3.73 -11.81 -15.95
N VAL A 27 3.89 -10.49 -15.79
CA VAL A 27 4.14 -9.56 -16.90
C VAL A 27 5.38 -9.92 -17.69
N ALA A 28 6.45 -10.35 -17.02
CA ALA A 28 7.69 -10.77 -17.68
C ALA A 28 7.49 -11.99 -18.60
N VAL A 29 6.47 -12.81 -18.35
CA VAL A 29 6.14 -14.01 -19.14
C VAL A 29 5.12 -13.73 -20.23
N VAL A 30 4.02 -13.03 -19.92
CA VAL A 30 2.85 -12.91 -20.83
C VAL A 30 2.64 -11.51 -21.41
N GLY A 31 3.40 -10.51 -20.95
CA GLY A 31 3.22 -9.11 -21.34
C GLY A 31 2.16 -8.36 -20.51
N SER A 32 2.21 -7.03 -20.51
CA SER A 32 1.35 -6.17 -19.69
C SER A 32 -0.07 -5.98 -20.24
N GLU A 33 -0.30 -6.36 -21.49
CA GLU A 33 -1.60 -6.22 -22.18
C GLU A 33 -2.70 -7.09 -21.56
N ALA A 34 -2.33 -8.18 -20.88
CA ALA A 34 -3.26 -9.11 -20.25
C ALA A 34 -3.74 -8.65 -18.86
N LEU A 35 -3.23 -7.54 -18.34
CA LEU A 35 -3.50 -7.10 -16.97
C LEU A 35 -4.86 -6.42 -16.84
N THR A 36 -5.58 -6.79 -15.78
CA THR A 36 -6.78 -6.05 -15.37
C THR A 36 -6.41 -4.70 -14.75
N GLU A 37 -7.37 -3.78 -14.67
CA GLU A 37 -7.18 -2.49 -13.96
C GLU A 37 -6.73 -2.70 -12.50
N ARG A 38 -7.24 -3.76 -11.86
CA ARG A 38 -6.82 -4.13 -10.50
C ARG A 38 -5.33 -4.48 -10.46
N ASP A 39 -4.88 -5.30 -11.41
CA ASP A 39 -3.49 -5.75 -11.45
C ASP A 39 -2.54 -4.57 -11.73
N GLN A 40 -2.95 -3.65 -12.61
CA GLN A 40 -2.20 -2.41 -12.85
C GLN A 40 -2.06 -1.56 -11.57
N LYS A 41 -3.09 -1.51 -10.71
CA LYS A 41 -2.99 -0.85 -9.40
C LYS A 41 -1.99 -1.51 -8.47
N TYR A 42 -1.95 -2.85 -8.41
CA TYR A 42 -0.97 -3.56 -7.58
C TYR A 42 0.47 -3.42 -8.11
N LEU A 43 0.67 -3.39 -9.42
CA LEU A 43 1.97 -3.08 -10.01
C LEU A 43 2.44 -1.66 -9.66
N LYS A 44 1.57 -0.67 -9.88
CA LYS A 44 1.85 0.72 -9.50
C LYS A 44 2.14 0.83 -8.01
N PHE A 45 1.36 0.14 -7.17
CA PHE A 45 1.59 0.11 -5.74
C PHE A 45 2.97 -0.46 -5.39
N ALA A 46 3.40 -1.57 -6.01
CA ALA A 46 4.72 -2.14 -5.74
C ALA A 46 5.86 -1.18 -6.12
N ASP A 47 5.73 -0.48 -7.26
CA ASP A 47 6.70 0.55 -7.67
C ASP A 47 6.74 1.70 -6.66
N ARG A 48 5.59 2.23 -6.25
CA ARG A 48 5.52 3.31 -5.25
C ARG A 48 6.01 2.85 -3.88
N PHE A 49 5.72 1.62 -3.47
CA PHE A 49 6.18 1.05 -2.21
C PHE A 49 7.71 1.00 -2.15
N GLU A 50 8.35 0.52 -3.19
CA GLU A 50 9.82 0.48 -3.26
C GLU A 50 10.42 1.90 -3.26
N ASN A 51 9.86 2.82 -4.05
CA ASN A 51 10.44 4.14 -4.24
C ASN A 51 10.12 5.15 -3.13
N GLU A 52 8.95 5.06 -2.49
CA GLU A 52 8.47 6.04 -1.51
C GLU A 52 8.57 5.50 -0.09
N PHE A 53 8.23 4.22 0.15
CA PHE A 53 8.20 3.65 1.50
C PHE A 53 9.52 3.03 1.91
N ILE A 54 10.15 2.21 1.05
CA ILE A 54 11.42 1.53 1.35
C ILE A 54 12.63 2.43 1.12
N ASN A 55 12.67 3.14 -0.02
CA ASN A 55 13.79 3.97 -0.41
C ASN A 55 13.79 5.32 0.33
N GLN A 56 14.08 5.27 1.62
CA GLN A 56 14.30 6.44 2.47
C GLN A 56 15.68 7.06 2.16
N GLY A 57 15.74 8.39 2.05
CA GLY A 57 16.99 9.09 1.77
C GLY A 57 18.05 8.90 2.86
N GLU A 58 19.33 9.00 2.50
CA GLU A 58 20.47 8.83 3.43
C GLU A 58 20.39 9.73 4.68
N PHE A 59 19.81 10.93 4.53
CA PHE A 59 19.65 11.91 5.61
C PHE A 59 18.18 12.12 6.00
N GLU A 60 17.29 11.26 5.53
CA GLU A 60 15.89 11.30 5.90
C GLU A 60 15.71 10.55 7.21
N ASP A 61 15.04 11.17 8.19
CA ASP A 61 14.67 10.54 9.47
C ASP A 61 13.16 10.59 9.62
N ARG A 62 12.51 9.43 9.49
CA ARG A 62 11.05 9.28 9.54
C ARG A 62 10.63 8.81 10.93
N SER A 63 9.73 9.55 11.55
CA SER A 63 9.01 9.08 12.73
C SER A 63 8.07 7.93 12.36
N PHE A 64 7.68 7.12 13.34
CA PHE A 64 6.68 6.07 13.14
C PHE A 64 5.37 6.60 12.55
N ASP A 65 4.91 7.78 12.98
CA ASP A 65 3.71 8.40 12.43
C ASP A 65 3.86 8.77 10.96
N GLN A 66 5.02 9.31 10.56
CA GLN A 66 5.31 9.60 9.16
C GLN A 66 5.31 8.32 8.32
N THR A 67 5.98 7.26 8.78
CA THR A 67 6.00 5.97 8.09
C THR A 67 4.59 5.41 7.90
N LEU A 68 3.76 5.40 8.95
CA LEU A 68 2.39 4.90 8.85
C LEU A 68 1.50 5.78 7.95
N ASN A 69 1.74 7.09 7.91
CA ASN A 69 1.03 7.99 7.00
C ASN A 69 1.40 7.74 5.53
N ILE A 70 2.69 7.52 5.24
CA ILE A 70 3.13 7.11 3.88
C ILE A 70 2.46 5.79 3.52
N GLY A 71 2.40 4.84 4.45
CA GLY A 71 1.67 3.59 4.26
C GLY A 71 0.22 3.80 3.81
N TRP A 72 -0.53 4.66 4.49
CA TRP A 72 -1.91 4.99 4.08
C TRP A 72 -2.01 5.75 2.75
N ASP A 73 -1.05 6.61 2.43
CA ASP A 73 -1.01 7.31 1.15
C ASP A 73 -0.83 6.33 -0.02
N LEU A 74 0.05 5.34 0.12
CA LEU A 74 0.20 4.24 -0.83
C LEU A 74 -1.10 3.43 -0.96
N LEU A 75 -1.72 3.09 0.18
CA LEU A 75 -2.96 2.32 0.20
C LEU A 75 -4.16 3.08 -0.39
N SER A 76 -4.09 4.42 -0.48
CA SER A 76 -5.16 5.26 -1.03
C SER A 76 -5.35 5.12 -2.55
N ASP A 77 -4.41 4.48 -3.26
CA ASP A 77 -4.60 4.07 -4.68
C ASP A 77 -5.68 2.98 -4.84
N PHE A 78 -5.95 2.23 -3.76
CA PHE A 78 -6.91 1.13 -3.76
C PHE A 78 -8.29 1.57 -3.26
N PRO A 79 -9.37 1.04 -3.87
CA PRO A 79 -10.70 1.15 -3.28
C PRO A 79 -10.78 0.31 -1.99
N GLU A 80 -11.68 0.68 -1.08
CA GLU A 80 -11.80 0.07 0.25
C GLU A 80 -11.94 -1.46 0.21
N ARG A 81 -12.63 -2.00 -0.79
CA ARG A 81 -12.79 -3.45 -0.99
C ARG A 81 -11.48 -4.23 -1.19
N GLU A 82 -10.40 -3.55 -1.58
CA GLU A 82 -9.07 -4.17 -1.75
C GLU A 82 -8.22 -4.12 -0.47
N LEU A 83 -8.66 -3.42 0.58
CA LEU A 83 -7.99 -3.37 1.89
C LEU A 83 -8.32 -4.61 2.73
N LYS A 84 -8.02 -5.80 2.18
CA LYS A 84 -8.41 -7.12 2.70
C LYS A 84 -7.79 -7.50 4.05
N ARG A 85 -6.78 -6.77 4.51
CA ARG A 85 -6.04 -7.00 5.77
C ARG A 85 -6.29 -5.89 6.80
N CYS A 86 -7.20 -4.96 6.51
CA CYS A 86 -7.63 -3.94 7.44
C CYS A 86 -9.09 -4.19 7.84
N ASP A 87 -9.37 -4.13 9.13
CA ASP A 87 -10.71 -4.22 9.66
C ASP A 87 -11.49 -2.93 9.32
N PRO A 88 -12.83 -3.02 9.17
CA PRO A 88 -13.66 -1.85 8.85
C PRO A 88 -13.51 -0.70 9.85
N GLU A 89 -13.25 -0.99 11.12
CA GLU A 89 -13.00 0.01 12.16
C GLU A 89 -11.72 0.81 11.88
N THR A 90 -10.64 0.13 11.52
CA THR A 90 -9.35 0.74 11.16
C THR A 90 -9.46 1.60 9.91
N ILE A 91 -10.20 1.16 8.90
CA ILE A 91 -10.45 1.94 7.69
C ILE A 91 -11.29 3.19 8.02
N SER A 92 -12.34 3.05 8.83
CA SER A 92 -13.20 4.16 9.23
C SER A 92 -12.43 5.21 10.05
N TRP A 93 -11.57 4.75 10.97
CA TRP A 93 -10.65 5.60 11.72
C TRP A 93 -9.66 6.32 10.78
N ALA A 94 -9.03 5.61 9.84
CA ALA A 94 -8.09 6.21 8.90
C ALA A 94 -8.75 7.29 8.02
N LYS A 95 -10.01 7.10 7.65
CA LYS A 95 -10.83 8.11 6.95
C LYS A 95 -11.10 9.32 7.84
N SER A 96 -11.45 9.13 9.11
CA SER A 96 -11.70 10.24 10.04
C SER A 96 -10.45 11.09 10.26
N GLN A 97 -9.26 10.47 10.24
CA GLN A 97 -7.97 11.15 10.31
C GLN A 97 -7.51 11.74 8.96
N LYS A 98 -8.23 11.46 7.87
CA LYS A 98 -7.87 11.84 6.48
C LYS A 98 -6.56 11.23 5.99
N PHE A 99 -6.13 10.10 6.56
CA PHE A 99 -4.96 9.35 6.08
C PHE A 99 -5.32 8.53 4.84
N TYR A 100 -6.45 7.85 4.87
CA TYR A 100 -6.97 7.11 3.72
C TYR A 100 -7.97 7.96 2.95
N LYS A 101 -7.70 8.19 1.67
CA LYS A 101 -8.58 8.89 0.74
C LYS A 101 -8.72 8.02 -0.51
N SER A 102 -9.75 7.17 -0.53
CA SER A 102 -10.03 6.40 -1.74
C SER A 102 -10.21 7.37 -2.91
N THR A 103 -9.38 7.19 -3.93
CA THR A 103 -9.62 7.79 -5.26
C THR A 103 -10.83 7.14 -5.90
#